data_AF-A0A2D4GTK6-F1
#
_entry.id   AF-A0A2D4GTK6-F1
#
_cell.length_a   1.000
_cell.length_b   1.000
_cell.length_c   1.000
_cell.angle_alpha   90.00
_cell.angle_beta   90.00
_cell.angle_gamma   90.00
#
_symmetry.space_group_name_H-M   'P 1'
#
loop_
_entity.id
_entity.type
_entity.pdbx_description
1 polymer ?
#
loop_
_entity_poly.entity_id
_entity_poly.type
_entity_poly.pdbx_seq_one_letter_code
_entity_poly.pdbx_strand_id
1 'polypeptide(L)'
;TPNLFGSKFFMGTVVKKYKENPLYFLMGIWGSAFAILFNRVLGVSNSQNKGPTMEEELENIRLRQIVSNDSDSDDESQGSKGSENPQSHEQTSQDSWVQRMFMALIGDSALFNTREGRAGKVHNFMLGLNLNTCYPLSPFIGINTQESVEDDDVDTAVTDPNEFDRILEPLDVKSKKIHVVDSGLTFNLPYPLILRPQRGVDLIISFDFSARPSDSSPPFKEILLAEKWAKMNNLPFPKIDPNVFD
;
A
#
# COMPACT_ATOMS: atom_id res chain seq x y z
N THR A 1 9.56 18.79 9.55
CA THR A 1 8.38 18.58 10.44
C THR A 1 7.25 17.98 9.62
N PRO A 2 6.40 17.11 10.20
CA PRO A 2 5.35 16.38 9.47
C PRO A 2 4.26 17.31 8.89
N ASN A 3 4.10 18.50 9.45
CA ASN A 3 3.11 19.51 9.05
C ASN A 3 3.17 20.01 7.58
N LEU A 4 4.16 19.61 6.79
CA LEU A 4 4.23 19.91 5.36
C LEU A 4 3.60 18.81 4.49
N PHE A 5 3.32 17.62 5.04
CA PHE A 5 2.70 16.53 4.30
C PHE A 5 1.30 16.92 3.81
N GLY A 6 1.10 16.89 2.49
CA GLY A 6 -0.12 17.36 1.82
C GLY A 6 -0.06 18.82 1.34
N SER A 7 1.02 19.58 1.61
CA SER A 7 1.24 20.91 1.03
C SER A 7 1.66 20.84 -0.44
N LYS A 8 1.48 21.94 -1.20
CA LYS A 8 1.98 22.03 -2.59
C LYS A 8 3.44 22.41 -2.60
N PHE A 9 4.22 21.68 -3.40
CA PHE A 9 5.63 21.96 -3.65
C PHE A 9 5.89 22.26 -5.12
N PHE A 10 6.97 22.96 -5.38
CA PHE A 10 7.58 23.08 -6.70
C PHE A 10 9.09 23.23 -6.52
N MET A 11 9.86 22.40 -7.21
CA MET A 11 11.33 22.40 -7.16
C MET A 11 11.88 22.35 -5.71
N GLY A 12 11.27 21.54 -4.85
CA GLY A 12 11.67 21.37 -3.45
C GLY A 12 11.24 22.49 -2.50
N THR A 13 10.53 23.52 -3.00
CA THR A 13 10.04 24.65 -2.19
C THR A 13 8.53 24.55 -1.99
N VAL A 14 8.05 24.87 -0.78
CA VAL A 14 6.61 24.93 -0.48
C VAL A 14 6.00 26.15 -1.17
N VAL A 15 5.11 25.93 -2.13
CA VAL A 15 4.38 26.99 -2.85
C VAL A 15 3.10 27.37 -2.11
N LYS A 16 2.41 26.38 -1.53
CA LYS A 16 1.20 26.60 -0.74
C LYS A 16 1.17 25.64 0.43
N LYS A 17 1.28 26.22 1.63
CA LYS A 17 1.16 25.49 2.89
C LYS A 17 -0.32 25.32 3.25
N TYR A 18 -0.72 24.10 3.57
CA TYR A 18 -2.04 23.81 4.14
C TYR A 18 -1.96 23.56 5.65
N LYS A 19 -3.12 23.48 6.30
CA LYS A 19 -3.21 22.96 7.67
C LYS A 19 -2.73 21.51 7.67
N GLU A 20 -1.99 21.14 8.71
CA GLU A 20 -1.55 19.75 8.91
C GLU A 20 -2.75 18.81 8.90
N ASN A 21 -2.60 17.71 8.18
CA ASN A 21 -3.62 16.69 8.13
C ASN A 21 -3.82 16.09 9.53
N PRO A 22 -5.07 15.87 9.95
CA PRO A 22 -5.35 15.25 11.23
C PRO A 22 -4.84 13.80 11.26
N LEU A 23 -4.55 13.29 12.45
CA LEU A 23 -3.99 11.93 12.59
C LEU A 23 -4.88 10.85 11.97
N TYR A 24 -6.20 10.97 12.09
CA TYR A 24 -7.14 9.99 11.51
C TYR A 24 -7.07 9.92 9.98
N PHE A 25 -6.62 10.98 9.31
CA PHE A 25 -6.35 10.94 7.87
C PHE A 25 -5.15 10.03 7.56
N LEU A 26 -4.08 10.15 8.34
CA LEU A 26 -2.90 9.27 8.21
C LEU A 26 -3.25 7.82 8.56
N MET A 27 -4.05 7.60 9.60
CA MET A 27 -4.56 6.26 9.93
C MET A 27 -5.35 5.65 8.76
N GLY A 28 -6.16 6.44 8.07
CA GLY A 28 -6.88 6.02 6.86
C GLY A 28 -5.93 5.67 5.70
N ILE A 29 -4.83 6.39 5.52
CA ILE A 29 -3.79 6.05 4.52
C ILE A 29 -3.07 4.75 4.91
N TRP A 30 -2.66 4.62 6.17
CA TRP A 30 -1.92 3.45 6.65
C TRP A 30 -2.75 2.17 6.62
N GLY A 31 -4.07 2.26 6.79
CA GLY A 31 -5.01 1.15 6.66
C GLY A 31 -5.83 1.19 5.37
N SER A 32 -5.31 1.79 4.29
CA SER A 32 -6.11 1.99 3.07
C SER A 32 -6.51 0.69 2.37
N ALA A 33 -5.92 -0.47 2.72
CA ALA A 33 -6.38 -1.77 2.21
C ALA A 33 -7.86 -2.01 2.53
N PHE A 34 -8.32 -1.60 3.74
CA PHE A 34 -9.73 -1.67 4.12
C PHE A 34 -10.61 -0.76 3.27
N ALA A 35 -10.10 0.40 2.84
CA ALA A 35 -10.82 1.28 1.93
C ALA A 35 -10.88 0.67 0.52
N ILE A 36 -9.78 0.14 -0.01
CA ILE A 36 -9.76 -0.50 -1.33
C ILE A 36 -10.76 -1.67 -1.37
N LEU A 37 -10.82 -2.46 -0.29
CA LEU A 37 -11.72 -3.60 -0.12
C LEU A 37 -13.03 -3.25 0.61
N PHE A 38 -13.43 -1.98 0.62
CA PHE A 38 -14.59 -1.50 1.40
C PHE A 38 -15.90 -2.25 1.11
N ASN A 39 -16.14 -2.63 -0.15
CA ASN A 39 -17.34 -3.38 -0.53
C ASN A 39 -17.40 -4.76 0.14
N ARG A 40 -16.24 -5.38 0.36
CA ARG A 40 -16.10 -6.66 1.07
C ARG A 40 -16.30 -6.46 2.57
N VAL A 41 -15.67 -5.45 3.16
CA VAL A 41 -15.81 -5.12 4.59
C VAL A 41 -17.27 -4.86 4.96
N LEU A 42 -18.04 -4.22 4.07
CA LEU A 42 -19.47 -3.99 4.26
C LEU A 42 -20.37 -5.17 3.87
N GLY A 43 -19.82 -6.30 3.39
CA GLY A 43 -20.60 -7.48 3.04
C GLY A 43 -21.53 -7.30 1.83
N VAL A 44 -21.22 -6.35 0.93
CA VAL A 44 -22.05 -6.05 -0.26
C VAL A 44 -21.86 -7.10 -1.38
N SER A 45 -20.89 -8.00 -1.26
CA SER A 45 -20.74 -9.17 -2.13
C SER A 45 -21.83 -10.21 -1.81
N ASN A 46 -22.66 -10.53 -2.82
CA ASN A 46 -23.83 -11.41 -2.70
C ASN A 46 -23.59 -12.68 -1.86
N SER A 47 -24.53 -12.91 -0.95
CA SER A 47 -24.66 -14.07 -0.08
C SER A 47 -24.75 -15.38 -0.89
N GLN A 48 -24.19 -16.45 -0.32
CA GLN A 48 -24.03 -17.83 -0.83
C GLN A 48 -22.72 -18.14 -1.54
N ASN A 49 -21.58 -17.92 -0.88
CA ASN A 49 -20.42 -18.82 -0.88
C ASN A 49 -19.43 -18.35 0.20
N LYS A 50 -18.58 -19.26 0.71
CA LYS A 50 -17.34 -18.86 1.41
C LYS A 50 -16.53 -18.04 0.40
N GLY A 51 -16.64 -16.72 0.46
CA GLY A 51 -15.83 -15.82 -0.38
C GLY A 51 -14.34 -16.00 -0.07
N PRO A 52 -13.46 -15.58 -1.00
CA PRO A 52 -12.01 -15.62 -0.78
C PRO A 52 -11.64 -14.88 0.51
N THR A 53 -10.50 -15.16 1.15
CA THR A 53 -10.00 -14.35 2.28
C THR A 53 -9.66 -12.92 1.86
N MET A 54 -9.41 -11.99 2.79
CA MET A 54 -9.01 -10.63 2.42
C MET A 54 -7.65 -10.68 1.70
N GLU A 55 -6.79 -11.58 2.16
CA GLU A 55 -5.46 -11.89 1.64
C GLU A 55 -5.54 -12.42 0.21
N GLU A 56 -6.44 -13.36 -0.09
CA GLU A 56 -6.66 -13.85 -1.45
C GLU A 56 -7.15 -12.74 -2.40
N GLU A 57 -7.97 -11.80 -1.93
CA GLU A 57 -8.36 -10.65 -2.77
C GLU A 57 -7.21 -9.67 -2.98
N LEU A 58 -6.36 -9.46 -1.97
CA LEU A 58 -5.18 -8.61 -2.06
C LEU A 58 -4.17 -9.18 -3.07
N GLU A 59 -3.94 -10.49 -3.06
CA GLU A 59 -3.07 -11.18 -4.02
C GLU A 59 -3.53 -10.99 -5.48
N ASN A 60 -4.83 -10.82 -5.70
CA ASN A 60 -5.40 -10.59 -7.02
C ASN A 60 -5.40 -9.11 -7.45
N ILE A 61 -5.15 -8.17 -6.54
CA ILE A 61 -5.12 -6.74 -6.86
C ILE A 61 -3.76 -6.38 -7.44
N ARG A 62 -3.74 -5.97 -8.71
CA ARG A 62 -2.54 -5.40 -9.33
C ARG A 62 -2.44 -3.92 -9.00
N LEU A 63 -1.22 -3.43 -8.76
CA LEU A 63 -0.93 -2.02 -8.47
C LEU A 63 -1.53 -1.04 -9.50
N ARG A 64 -1.55 -1.45 -10.78
CA ARG A 64 -2.15 -0.69 -11.90
C ARG A 64 -3.67 -0.51 -11.79
N GLN A 65 -4.35 -1.37 -11.04
CA GLN A 65 -5.80 -1.26 -10.79
C GLN A 65 -6.11 -0.28 -9.65
N ILE A 66 -5.11 0.06 -8.83
CA ILE A 66 -5.21 1.06 -7.76
C ILE A 66 -4.83 2.45 -8.30
N VAL A 67 -3.85 2.50 -9.21
CA VAL A 67 -3.27 3.72 -9.76
C VAL A 67 -3.60 3.80 -11.26
N SER A 68 -4.73 4.41 -11.63
CA SER A 68 -4.99 4.72 -13.04
C SER A 68 -4.04 5.82 -13.53
N ASN A 69 -3.66 5.79 -14.81
CA ASN A 69 -2.90 6.86 -15.46
C ASN A 69 -3.85 8.02 -15.81
N ASP A 70 -3.99 9.00 -14.93
CA ASP A 70 -4.70 10.23 -15.25
C ASP A 70 -3.77 11.25 -15.91
N SER A 71 -4.02 11.52 -17.19
CA SER A 71 -3.70 12.81 -17.80
C SER A 71 -4.65 13.87 -17.21
N ASP A 72 -4.13 14.72 -16.32
CA ASP A 72 -4.83 15.82 -15.67
C ASP A 72 -5.64 16.67 -16.68
N SER A 73 -6.97 16.52 -16.70
CA SER A 73 -7.89 17.60 -17.07
C SER A 73 -8.51 18.15 -15.79
N ASP A 74 -8.00 19.30 -15.35
CA ASP A 74 -8.63 20.12 -14.33
C ASP A 74 -9.96 20.65 -14.89
N ASP A 75 -11.10 20.08 -14.53
CA ASP A 75 -12.39 20.77 -14.67
C ASP A 75 -13.29 20.47 -13.48
N GLU A 76 -13.37 21.45 -12.57
CA GLU A 76 -14.42 21.48 -11.55
C GLU A 76 -15.71 21.96 -12.21
N SER A 77 -16.59 21.04 -12.59
CA SER A 77 -17.97 21.37 -12.88
C SER A 77 -18.93 20.41 -12.17
N GLN A 78 -19.70 20.98 -11.24
CA GLN A 78 -20.85 20.34 -10.62
C GLN A 78 -21.93 20.10 -11.69
N GLY A 79 -22.42 18.86 -11.76
CA GLY A 79 -23.59 18.52 -12.56
C GLY A 79 -24.37 17.39 -11.90
N SER A 80 -25.41 17.72 -11.13
CA SER A 80 -26.36 16.74 -10.61
C SER A 80 -27.40 16.38 -11.67
N LYS A 81 -27.53 15.09 -12.01
CA LYS A 81 -28.72 14.41 -12.56
C LYS A 81 -28.52 12.92 -12.23
N GLY A 82 -29.43 12.09 -11.74
CA GLY A 82 -30.86 12.14 -11.49
C GLY A 82 -31.41 10.71 -11.65
N SER A 83 -32.02 10.15 -10.59
CA SER A 83 -33.07 9.10 -10.51
C SER A 83 -32.90 7.73 -11.21
N GLU A 84 -33.09 6.61 -10.47
CA GLU A 84 -34.32 5.78 -10.55
C GLU A 84 -34.38 4.56 -9.59
N ASN A 85 -35.54 4.45 -8.92
CA ASN A 85 -36.32 3.33 -8.35
C ASN A 85 -35.76 2.29 -7.32
N PRO A 86 -36.46 2.10 -6.17
CA PRO A 86 -36.18 1.03 -5.21
C PRO A 86 -37.07 -0.21 -5.44
N GLN A 87 -36.47 -1.40 -5.49
CA GLN A 87 -37.18 -2.66 -5.24
C GLN A 87 -36.84 -3.17 -3.83
N SER A 88 -37.90 -3.37 -3.07
CA SER A 88 -37.93 -3.85 -1.70
C SER A 88 -37.60 -5.34 -1.61
N HIS A 89 -36.63 -5.69 -0.79
CA HIS A 89 -36.65 -6.93 -0.03
C HIS A 89 -36.22 -6.66 1.42
N GLU A 90 -37.08 -7.11 2.32
CA GLU A 90 -37.05 -6.91 3.76
C GLU A 90 -36.46 -8.15 4.46
N GLN A 91 -35.87 -7.94 5.65
CA GLN A 91 -35.22 -8.87 6.61
C GLN A 91 -33.72 -9.14 6.36
N THR A 92 -32.76 -9.00 7.28
CA THR A 92 -32.73 -8.80 8.76
C THR A 92 -31.33 -8.26 9.20
N SER A 93 -31.23 -7.81 10.46
CA SER A 93 -30.02 -7.51 11.25
C SER A 93 -29.52 -6.05 11.25
N GLN A 94 -29.15 -5.53 12.43
CA GLN A 94 -28.79 -4.12 12.67
C GLN A 94 -27.56 -3.66 11.86
N ASP A 95 -26.69 -4.59 11.45
CA ASP A 95 -25.57 -4.33 10.55
C ASP A 95 -26.04 -3.79 9.19
N SER A 96 -27.22 -4.23 8.73
CA SER A 96 -27.80 -3.78 7.46
C SER A 96 -28.19 -2.31 7.47
N TRP A 97 -28.62 -1.76 8.61
CA TRP A 97 -29.00 -0.34 8.69
C TRP A 97 -27.77 0.57 8.67
N VAL A 98 -26.73 0.22 9.42
CA VAL A 98 -25.44 0.95 9.41
C VAL A 98 -24.82 0.87 8.01
N GLN A 99 -24.80 -0.31 7.39
CA GLN A 99 -24.35 -0.48 6.00
C GLN A 99 -25.14 0.37 5.02
N ARG A 100 -26.49 0.39 5.10
CA ARG A 100 -27.35 1.21 4.23
C ARG A 100 -27.15 2.70 4.47
N MET A 101 -26.95 3.12 5.72
CA MET A 101 -26.66 4.52 6.07
C MET A 101 -25.28 4.95 5.53
N PHE A 102 -24.24 4.14 5.70
CA PHE A 102 -22.92 4.41 5.13
C PHE A 102 -22.95 4.40 3.60
N MET A 103 -23.61 3.42 2.98
CA MET A 103 -23.80 3.37 1.53
C MET A 103 -24.61 4.56 1.00
N ALA A 104 -25.61 5.06 1.74
CA ALA A 104 -26.35 6.25 1.36
C ALA A 104 -25.48 7.52 1.48
N LEU A 105 -24.65 7.63 2.51
CA LEU A 105 -23.72 8.77 2.68
C LEU A 105 -22.56 8.75 1.67
N ILE A 106 -22.12 7.56 1.25
CA ILE A 106 -20.95 7.37 0.39
C ILE A 106 -21.35 7.23 -1.09
N GLY A 107 -22.50 6.63 -1.38
CA GLY A 107 -23.00 6.37 -2.74
C GLY A 107 -23.29 7.63 -3.56
N ASP A 108 -23.58 8.75 -2.88
CA ASP A 108 -23.74 10.06 -3.52
C ASP A 108 -22.41 10.69 -3.95
N SER A 109 -21.28 10.14 -3.51
CA SER A 109 -19.95 10.66 -3.82
C SER A 109 -19.22 9.80 -4.85
N ALA A 110 -19.11 10.31 -6.08
CA ALA A 110 -18.36 9.68 -7.16
C ALA A 110 -16.90 9.32 -6.78
N LEU A 111 -16.35 9.99 -5.76
CA LEU A 111 -15.01 9.78 -5.22
C LEU A 111 -14.80 8.41 -4.55
N PHE A 112 -15.84 7.72 -4.08
CA PHE A 112 -15.69 6.42 -3.41
C PHE A 112 -16.12 5.23 -4.26
N ASN A 113 -16.57 5.48 -5.50
CA ASN A 113 -17.04 4.41 -6.40
C ASN A 113 -15.90 3.68 -7.12
N THR A 114 -14.72 4.30 -7.27
CA THR A 114 -13.55 3.68 -7.90
C THR A 114 -12.52 3.25 -6.85
N ARG A 115 -11.80 2.14 -7.10
CA ARG A 115 -10.67 1.73 -6.25
C ARG A 115 -9.60 2.82 -6.13
N GLU A 116 -9.38 3.56 -7.22
CA GLU A 116 -8.48 4.72 -7.25
C GLU A 116 -8.92 5.84 -6.29
N GLY A 117 -10.21 6.16 -6.25
CA GLY A 117 -10.75 7.18 -5.35
C GLY A 117 -10.67 6.78 -3.87
N ARG A 118 -10.43 5.49 -3.59
CA ARG A 118 -10.19 4.95 -2.25
C ARG A 118 -8.71 4.88 -1.88
N ALA A 119 -7.80 5.04 -2.85
CA ALA A 119 -6.38 5.21 -2.57
C ALA A 119 -6.11 6.64 -2.07
N GLY A 120 -5.20 6.80 -1.10
CA GLY A 120 -4.85 8.13 -0.61
C GLY A 120 -4.15 8.94 -1.71
N LYS A 121 -4.71 10.10 -2.11
CA LYS A 121 -4.11 10.99 -3.10
C LYS A 121 -3.64 12.27 -2.42
N VAL A 122 -2.34 12.57 -2.50
CA VAL A 122 -1.73 13.76 -1.88
C VAL A 122 -0.93 14.59 -2.88
N HIS A 123 -0.69 15.87 -2.58
CA HIS A 123 0.16 16.71 -3.43
C HIS A 123 1.58 16.16 -3.51
N ASN A 124 2.12 16.10 -4.73
CA ASN A 124 3.46 15.58 -4.97
C ASN A 124 4.51 16.56 -4.46
N PHE A 125 5.22 16.18 -3.39
CA PHE A 125 6.30 17.01 -2.85
C PHE A 125 7.57 16.99 -3.74
N MET A 126 7.66 16.05 -4.69
CA MET A 126 8.76 15.93 -5.65
C MET A 126 8.52 16.72 -6.95
N LEU A 127 7.41 17.45 -7.06
CA LEU A 127 7.02 18.15 -8.28
C LEU A 127 8.10 19.13 -8.76
N GLY A 128 8.53 18.98 -10.01
CA GLY A 128 9.51 19.83 -10.67
C GLY A 128 10.96 19.60 -10.24
N LEU A 129 11.25 18.58 -9.42
CA LEU A 129 12.63 18.23 -9.08
C LEU A 129 13.37 17.60 -10.27
N ASN A 130 14.68 17.79 -10.30
CA ASN A 130 15.58 17.03 -11.15
C ASN A 130 16.24 15.94 -10.30
N LEU A 131 15.89 14.68 -10.56
CA LEU A 131 16.43 13.54 -9.83
C LEU A 131 17.60 12.95 -10.61
N ASN A 132 18.77 12.98 -9.98
CA ASN A 132 19.91 12.19 -10.43
C ASN A 132 19.95 10.90 -9.60
N THR A 133 20.17 9.76 -10.26
CA THR A 133 20.39 8.47 -9.61
C THR A 133 21.77 8.45 -8.95
N CYS A 134 21.87 9.02 -7.76
CA CYS A 134 23.02 8.79 -6.90
C CYS A 134 22.80 7.47 -6.15
N TYR A 135 23.35 6.38 -6.70
CA TYR A 135 23.49 5.09 -5.99
C TYR A 135 24.06 5.30 -4.58
N PRO A 136 23.68 4.46 -3.61
CA PRO A 136 23.39 4.91 -2.25
C PRO A 136 24.66 5.35 -1.54
N LEU A 137 24.87 6.67 -1.47
CA LEU A 137 25.74 7.29 -0.48
C LEU A 137 25.07 7.24 0.88
N SER A 138 24.83 6.03 1.40
CA SER A 138 24.94 5.88 2.83
C SER A 138 26.43 5.69 3.11
N PRO A 139 27.11 6.59 3.84
CA PRO A 139 28.47 6.35 4.31
C PRO A 139 28.58 5.12 5.23
N PHE A 140 27.45 4.48 5.57
CA PHE A 140 27.34 3.27 6.39
C PHE A 140 27.14 1.98 5.59
N ILE A 141 27.04 2.05 4.25
CA ILE A 141 27.06 0.85 3.41
C ILE A 141 28.51 0.62 3.01
N GLY A 142 29.12 -0.42 3.58
CA GLY A 142 30.45 -0.85 3.17
C GLY A 142 30.44 -1.21 1.69
N ILE A 143 31.41 -0.69 0.92
CA ILE A 143 31.67 -1.13 -0.45
C ILE A 143 32.31 -2.52 -0.35
N ASN A 144 31.50 -3.55 -0.05
CA ASN A 144 31.88 -4.93 -0.32
C ASN A 144 31.24 -5.29 -1.66
N THR A 145 31.99 -4.99 -2.71
CA THR A 145 31.71 -5.47 -4.06
C THR A 145 32.06 -6.96 -4.11
N GLN A 146 31.13 -7.75 -4.65
CA GLN A 146 31.30 -9.15 -5.08
C GLN A 146 31.41 -10.21 -3.99
N GLU A 147 30.28 -10.80 -3.64
CA GLU A 147 30.15 -12.23 -3.92
C GLU A 147 29.13 -12.37 -5.04
N SER A 148 29.52 -13.13 -6.06
CA SER A 148 28.68 -13.58 -7.15
C SER A 148 27.32 -14.03 -6.63
N VAL A 149 26.27 -13.68 -7.36
CA VAL A 149 24.98 -14.36 -7.31
C VAL A 149 25.27 -15.80 -7.72
N GLU A 150 25.68 -16.63 -6.77
CA GLU A 150 25.55 -18.07 -6.90
C GLU A 150 24.06 -18.34 -6.78
N ASP A 151 23.48 -18.77 -7.90
CA ASP A 151 22.13 -19.31 -8.05
C ASP A 151 21.98 -20.62 -7.25
N ASP A 152 22.27 -20.57 -5.95
CA ASP A 152 22.15 -21.71 -5.07
C ASP A 152 20.91 -21.58 -4.19
N ASP A 153 20.08 -22.61 -4.36
CA ASP A 153 18.83 -22.93 -3.68
C ASP A 153 17.61 -22.13 -4.13
N VAL A 154 17.01 -22.64 -5.21
CA VAL A 154 15.57 -22.57 -5.57
C VAL A 154 14.74 -21.86 -4.51
N ASP A 155 14.47 -20.58 -4.76
CA ASP A 155 13.66 -19.64 -3.97
C ASP A 155 12.21 -20.17 -3.86
N THR A 156 12.02 -21.18 -3.02
CA THR A 156 10.85 -22.06 -2.99
C THR A 156 9.63 -21.40 -2.35
N ALA A 157 9.78 -20.16 -1.86
CA ALA A 157 8.72 -19.38 -1.25
C ALA A 157 8.23 -18.22 -2.12
N VAL A 158 8.89 -17.93 -3.25
CA VAL A 158 8.58 -16.74 -4.05
C VAL A 158 7.70 -17.12 -5.24
N THR A 159 6.41 -16.85 -5.08
CA THR A 159 5.36 -17.23 -6.03
C THR A 159 5.26 -16.32 -7.27
N ASP A 160 5.79 -15.09 -7.25
CA ASP A 160 5.73 -14.15 -8.39
C ASP A 160 7.07 -13.42 -8.64
N PRO A 161 7.67 -13.53 -9.85
CA PRO A 161 8.84 -12.76 -10.27
C PRO A 161 8.64 -11.24 -10.24
N ASN A 162 7.40 -10.75 -10.29
CA ASN A 162 7.04 -9.32 -10.36
C ASN A 162 6.51 -8.75 -9.03
N GLU A 163 6.71 -9.45 -7.92
CA GLU A 163 6.21 -9.07 -6.59
C GLU A 163 6.62 -7.65 -6.14
N PHE A 164 7.77 -7.16 -6.61
CA PHE A 164 8.27 -5.80 -6.36
C PHE A 164 8.40 -4.98 -7.67
N ASP A 165 7.39 -5.05 -8.55
CA ASP A 165 7.35 -4.28 -9.79
C ASP A 165 7.61 -2.78 -9.53
N ARG A 166 8.48 -2.17 -10.34
CA ARG A 166 8.84 -0.74 -10.28
C ARG A 166 9.47 -0.24 -8.96
N ILE A 167 9.94 -1.14 -8.08
CA ILE A 167 10.51 -0.73 -6.77
C ILE A 167 11.72 0.21 -6.88
N LEU A 168 12.52 0.07 -7.95
CA LEU A 168 13.68 0.93 -8.20
C LEU A 168 13.35 2.13 -9.10
N GLU A 169 12.11 2.25 -9.56
CA GLU A 169 11.70 3.39 -10.38
C GLU A 169 11.59 4.64 -9.52
N PRO A 170 12.23 5.75 -9.89
CA PRO A 170 12.10 6.99 -9.16
C PRO A 170 10.65 7.50 -9.23
N LEU A 171 10.22 8.16 -8.16
CA LEU A 171 8.89 8.78 -8.12
C LEU A 171 8.76 9.81 -9.25
N ASP A 172 7.61 9.82 -9.93
CA ASP A 172 7.35 10.80 -10.98
C ASP A 172 7.38 12.22 -10.41
N VAL A 173 8.20 13.07 -11.03
CA VAL A 173 8.38 14.49 -10.68
C VAL A 173 7.49 15.42 -11.49
N LYS A 174 6.71 14.90 -12.45
CA LYS A 174 5.86 15.71 -13.33
C LYS A 174 4.40 15.73 -12.85
N SER A 175 3.90 14.63 -12.29
CA SER A 175 2.55 14.55 -11.76
C SER A 175 2.33 15.49 -10.57
N LYS A 176 1.21 16.23 -10.56
CA LYS A 176 0.85 17.16 -9.48
C LYS A 176 0.50 16.46 -8.15
N LYS A 177 0.14 15.18 -8.22
CA LYS A 177 -0.30 14.35 -7.09
C LYS A 177 0.37 12.99 -7.14
N ILE A 178 0.45 12.34 -5.99
CA ILE A 178 0.97 10.98 -5.82
C ILE A 178 -0.04 10.13 -5.03
N HIS A 179 0.00 8.83 -5.26
CA HIS A 179 -0.79 7.86 -4.53
C HIS A 179 0.03 7.33 -3.35
N VAL A 180 -0.61 7.27 -2.18
CA VAL A 180 -0.08 6.70 -0.95
C VAL A 180 -1.10 5.67 -0.45
N VAL A 181 -0.62 4.46 -0.22
CA VAL A 181 -1.45 3.31 0.13
C VAL A 181 -0.80 2.48 1.24
N ASP A 182 -1.60 1.61 1.83
CA ASP A 182 -1.21 0.61 2.83
C ASP A 182 -0.02 -0.24 2.36
N SER A 183 1.01 -0.36 3.21
CA SER A 183 2.20 -1.17 2.91
C SER A 183 1.91 -2.69 2.96
N GLY A 184 0.85 -3.11 3.65
CA GLY A 184 0.40 -4.50 3.66
C GLY A 184 -0.05 -5.02 2.29
N LEU A 185 -0.22 -4.12 1.30
CA LEU A 185 -0.38 -4.50 -0.11
C LEU A 185 0.90 -5.09 -0.73
N THR A 186 2.06 -4.89 -0.12
CA THR A 186 3.33 -5.49 -0.55
C THR A 186 3.76 -6.59 0.42
N PHE A 187 3.98 -6.25 1.68
CA PHE A 187 4.19 -7.22 2.77
C PHE A 187 3.94 -6.55 4.13
N ASN A 188 3.52 -7.33 5.12
CA ASN A 188 2.95 -6.85 6.38
C ASN A 188 3.99 -6.48 7.46
N LEU A 189 5.28 -6.59 7.16
CA LEU A 189 6.36 -6.31 8.11
C LEU A 189 7.11 -5.01 7.76
N PRO A 190 7.20 -4.02 8.67
CA PRO A 190 7.73 -2.68 8.35
C PRO A 190 9.28 -2.61 8.32
N TYR A 191 9.95 -3.63 7.79
CA TYR A 191 11.41 -3.69 7.66
C TYR A 191 12.05 -2.51 6.93
N PRO A 192 11.44 -1.93 5.86
CA PRO A 192 12.00 -0.75 5.20
C PRO A 192 12.21 0.45 6.12
N LEU A 193 11.41 0.55 7.18
CA LEU A 193 11.59 1.60 8.18
C LEU A 193 12.86 1.33 8.99
N ILE A 194 13.02 0.14 9.57
CA ILE A 194 14.10 -0.14 10.51
C ILE A 194 15.46 -0.41 9.83
N LEU A 195 15.46 -0.96 8.62
CA LEU A 195 16.68 -1.28 7.85
C LEU A 195 17.31 -0.07 7.15
N ARG A 196 16.80 1.13 7.40
CA ARG A 196 17.45 2.36 6.94
C ARG A 196 18.87 2.41 7.52
N PRO A 197 19.94 2.44 6.69
CA PRO A 197 21.32 2.31 7.19
C PRO A 197 21.71 3.32 8.27
N GLN A 198 21.19 4.55 8.21
CA GLN A 198 21.47 5.59 9.19
C GLN A 198 20.88 5.32 10.58
N ARG A 199 20.00 4.31 10.73
CA ARG A 199 19.46 3.90 12.03
C ARG A 199 20.38 2.95 12.80
N GLY A 200 21.24 2.19 12.10
CA GLY A 200 22.20 1.26 12.74
C GLY A 200 21.56 0.33 13.77
N VAL A 201 20.43 -0.31 13.43
CA VAL A 201 19.70 -1.19 14.36
C VAL A 201 20.39 -2.55 14.46
N ASP A 202 20.82 -2.94 15.66
CA ASP A 202 21.51 -4.21 15.90
C ASP A 202 20.58 -5.36 16.32
N LEU A 203 19.44 -5.05 16.95
CA LEU A 203 18.46 -6.02 17.43
C LEU A 203 17.04 -5.61 17.00
N ILE A 204 16.35 -6.53 16.33
CA ILE A 204 14.96 -6.35 15.87
C ILE A 204 14.10 -7.39 16.58
N ILE A 205 13.13 -6.92 17.37
CA ILE A 205 12.08 -7.77 17.96
C ILE A 205 10.84 -7.61 17.08
N SER A 206 10.65 -8.54 16.15
CA SER A 206 9.54 -8.50 15.20
C SER A 206 8.31 -9.24 15.76
N PHE A 207 7.13 -8.66 15.56
CA PHE A 207 5.85 -9.28 15.87
C PHE A 207 5.07 -9.43 14.55
N ASP A 208 4.67 -10.66 14.24
CA ASP A 208 3.91 -10.96 13.03
C ASP A 208 2.48 -11.39 13.41
N PHE A 209 1.51 -10.65 12.86
CA PHE A 209 0.07 -10.89 13.05
C PHE A 209 -0.63 -11.19 11.71
N SER A 210 0.15 -11.49 10.68
CA SER A 210 -0.37 -11.76 9.34
C SER A 210 -1.23 -13.00 9.34
N ALA A 211 -2.31 -12.95 8.56
CA ALA A 211 -3.21 -14.08 8.45
C ALA A 211 -2.47 -15.28 7.85
N ARG A 212 -2.77 -16.46 8.40
CA ARG A 212 -2.25 -17.73 7.92
C ARG A 212 -3.40 -18.62 7.46
N PRO A 213 -3.20 -19.51 6.47
CA PRO A 213 -4.24 -20.45 6.06
C PRO A 213 -4.76 -21.31 7.22
N SER A 214 -3.89 -21.63 8.18
CA SER A 214 -4.23 -22.31 9.44
C SER A 214 -3.23 -21.97 10.53
N ASP A 215 -3.58 -22.27 11.79
CA ASP A 215 -2.69 -22.13 12.95
C ASP A 215 -1.41 -22.98 12.80
N SER A 216 -1.50 -24.09 12.07
CA SER A 216 -0.41 -25.03 11.77
C SER A 216 0.43 -24.64 10.56
N SER A 217 0.06 -23.61 9.80
CA SER A 217 0.83 -23.16 8.65
C SER A 217 2.12 -22.44 9.09
N PRO A 218 3.27 -22.68 8.42
CA PRO A 218 4.53 -22.01 8.75
C PRO A 218 4.41 -20.48 8.69
N PRO A 219 4.88 -19.73 9.71
CA PRO A 219 4.72 -18.28 9.80
C PRO A 219 5.84 -17.51 9.08
N PHE A 220 6.30 -17.98 7.91
CA PHE A 220 7.48 -17.42 7.25
C PHE A 220 7.20 -16.56 6.01
N LYS A 221 5.95 -16.51 5.51
CA LYS A 221 5.62 -15.80 4.27
C LYS A 221 6.15 -14.36 4.27
N GLU A 222 5.72 -13.54 5.21
CA GLU A 222 6.04 -12.11 5.23
C GLU A 222 7.51 -11.82 5.55
N ILE A 223 8.16 -12.65 6.37
CA ILE A 223 9.59 -12.46 6.71
C ILE A 223 10.50 -12.83 5.53
N LEU A 224 10.12 -13.83 4.72
CA LEU A 224 10.83 -14.16 3.48
C LEU A 224 10.65 -13.05 2.43
N LEU A 225 9.48 -12.42 2.36
CA LEU A 225 9.28 -11.21 1.54
C LEU A 225 10.16 -10.05 2.00
N ALA A 226 10.29 -9.84 3.31
CA ALA A 226 11.17 -8.84 3.86
C ALA A 226 12.65 -9.12 3.56
N GLU A 227 13.08 -10.39 3.64
CA GLU A 227 14.43 -10.84 3.26
C GLU A 227 14.71 -10.54 1.78
N LYS A 228 13.78 -10.93 0.88
CA LYS A 228 13.89 -10.64 -0.55
C LYS A 228 13.97 -9.14 -0.83
N TRP A 229 13.10 -8.34 -0.20
CA TRP A 229 13.12 -6.88 -0.31
C TRP A 229 14.48 -6.32 0.12
N ALA A 230 15.03 -6.80 1.24
CA ALA A 230 16.33 -6.35 1.75
C ALA A 230 17.47 -6.70 0.79
N LYS A 231 17.50 -7.93 0.27
CA LYS A 231 18.45 -8.37 -0.76
C LYS A 231 18.39 -7.50 -2.02
N MET A 232 17.20 -7.24 -2.54
CA MET A 232 17.00 -6.37 -3.72
C MET A 232 17.50 -4.93 -3.49
N ASN A 233 17.44 -4.43 -2.26
CA ASN A 233 17.90 -3.09 -1.88
C ASN A 233 19.36 -3.05 -1.40
N ASN A 234 20.09 -4.18 -1.48
CA ASN A 234 21.46 -4.32 -0.97
C ASN A 234 21.59 -3.94 0.52
N LEU A 235 20.61 -4.37 1.32
CA LEU A 235 20.59 -4.14 2.76
C LEU A 235 20.92 -5.44 3.52
N PRO A 236 21.65 -5.34 4.65
CA PRO A 236 21.94 -6.51 5.46
C PRO A 236 20.66 -7.07 6.07
N PHE A 237 20.49 -8.39 5.95
CA PHE A 237 19.38 -9.13 6.53
C PHE A 237 19.86 -10.54 6.92
N PRO A 238 19.48 -11.07 8.08
CA PRO A 238 19.87 -12.43 8.46
C PRO A 238 19.20 -13.47 7.56
N LYS A 239 19.94 -14.51 7.15
CA LYS A 239 19.36 -15.63 6.38
C LYS A 239 18.26 -16.29 7.21
N ILE A 240 17.09 -16.44 6.61
CA ILE A 240 15.97 -17.15 7.23
C ILE A 240 16.03 -18.62 6.78
N ASP A 241 16.11 -19.54 7.73
CA ASP A 241 16.00 -20.97 7.45
C ASP A 241 14.53 -21.40 7.64
N PRO A 242 13.81 -21.71 6.56
CA PRO A 242 12.39 -22.08 6.63
C PRO A 242 12.19 -23.49 7.23
N ASN A 243 13.24 -24.32 7.27
CA ASN A 243 13.14 -25.70 7.77
C ASN A 243 13.28 -25.79 9.30
N VAL A 244 13.43 -24.65 9.99
CA VAL A 244 13.51 -24.60 11.46
C VAL A 244 12.21 -25.07 12.14
N PHE A 245 11.12 -25.20 11.38
CA PHE A 245 9.80 -25.58 11.89
C PHE A 245 9.41 -27.06 11.65
N ASP A 246 10.35 -27.89 11.17
CA ASP A 246 10.15 -29.34 11.00
C ASP A 246 10.42 -30.17 12.28
#